data_AF-A0A4U1YVF0-F1
#
_entry.id   AF-A0A4U1YVF0-F1
#
_cell.length_a   1.000
_cell.length_b   1.000
_cell.length_c   1.000
_cell.angle_alpha   90.00
_cell.angle_beta   90.00
_cell.angle_gamma   90.00
#
_symmetry.space_group_name_H-M   'P 1'
#
loop_
_entity.id
_entity.type
_entity.pdbx_description
1 polymer ?
#
loop_
_entity_poly.entity_id
_entity_poly.type
_entity_poly.pdbx_seq_one_letter_code
_entity_poly.pdbx_strand_id
1 'polypeptide(L)'
;MKWFAVGILPLTLVGCLEGNKNTDQLCQSNPTLQCEQLNMNDGQCRVARTDLIWHRFEVQKQPTETNKIKEFKLVTAYKKCLELAAQIETIDQSKLQERRFTSLMHSIEESERIVEELAQSDTPETLYFLWSQTGDISARRSFLQLEGKEALNTAEMQYALATFYTTRDHAKTLKLLNNALTLSNDSIVNTEIFKSMASINHSLGHMEKAYVWAMVAKEFNVPIASEAELAVLYRFAKPKYKQLNKDADKIVEAIEDGVYSSSVIPNY
;
A
#
# COMPACT_ATOMS: atom_id res chain seq x y z
N MET A 1 -8.86 -9.59 73.52
CA MET A 1 -9.30 -9.81 72.13
C MET A 1 -8.75 -8.69 71.26
N LYS A 2 -7.78 -8.99 70.38
CA LYS A 2 -7.17 -8.01 69.48
C LYS A 2 -8.03 -7.91 68.21
N TRP A 3 -8.57 -6.73 67.93
CA TRP A 3 -9.25 -6.44 66.67
C TRP A 3 -8.21 -6.04 65.62
N PHE A 4 -8.10 -6.84 64.55
CA PHE A 4 -7.37 -6.47 63.34
C PHE A 4 -8.29 -5.62 62.46
N ALA A 5 -7.98 -4.33 62.31
CA ALA A 5 -8.58 -3.49 61.29
C ALA A 5 -7.86 -3.77 59.96
N VAL A 6 -8.52 -4.48 59.04
CA VAL A 6 -8.06 -4.67 57.66
C VAL A 6 -8.42 -3.39 56.89
N GLY A 7 -7.41 -2.56 56.62
CA GLY A 7 -7.53 -1.40 55.73
C GLY A 7 -7.56 -1.86 54.28
N ILE A 8 -8.72 -1.79 53.64
CA ILE A 8 -8.86 -1.98 52.19
C ILE A 8 -8.46 -0.67 51.52
N LEU A 9 -7.29 -0.65 50.89
CA LEU A 9 -6.82 0.44 50.06
C LEU A 9 -7.55 0.35 48.70
N PRO A 10 -8.34 1.35 48.28
CA PRO A 10 -8.92 1.32 46.95
C PRO A 10 -7.81 1.62 45.94
N LEU A 11 -7.42 0.60 45.16
CA LEU A 11 -6.67 0.83 43.91
C LEU A 11 -7.59 1.60 42.96
N THR A 12 -7.41 2.90 42.88
CA THR A 12 -7.95 3.69 41.78
C THR A 12 -7.19 3.28 40.52
N LEU A 13 -7.80 2.40 39.72
CA LEU A 13 -7.45 2.19 38.32
C LEU A 13 -7.64 3.53 37.60
N VAL A 14 -6.55 4.28 37.44
CA VAL A 14 -6.49 5.40 36.51
C VAL A 14 -6.40 4.80 35.11
N GLY A 15 -7.55 4.40 34.56
CA GLY A 15 -7.65 4.15 33.13
C GLY A 15 -7.35 5.47 32.42
N CYS A 16 -6.34 5.49 31.54
CA CYS A 16 -6.09 6.60 30.63
C CYS A 16 -7.35 6.85 29.81
N LEU A 17 -8.16 7.80 30.26
CA LEU A 17 -9.17 8.48 29.47
C LEU A 17 -8.45 9.35 28.43
N GLU A 18 -7.83 8.73 27.42
CA GLU A 18 -7.55 9.39 26.14
C GLU A 18 -8.90 9.55 25.42
N GLY A 19 -9.76 10.41 25.99
CA GLY A 19 -11.03 10.79 25.37
C GLY A 19 -10.75 11.42 24.02
N ASN A 20 -11.50 10.99 23.00
CA ASN A 20 -11.55 11.45 21.61
C ASN A 20 -11.03 12.89 21.41
N LYS A 21 -9.69 13.07 21.36
CA LYS A 21 -9.09 14.36 21.03
C LYS A 21 -9.31 14.60 19.55
N ASN A 22 -9.74 15.79 19.17
CA ASN A 22 -9.73 16.19 17.77
C ASN A 22 -8.30 16.56 17.33
N THR A 23 -8.06 16.63 16.02
CA THR A 23 -6.71 16.86 15.47
C THR A 23 -6.06 18.15 16.00
N ASP A 24 -6.84 19.21 16.22
CA ASP A 24 -6.31 20.47 16.75
C ASP A 24 -5.82 20.33 18.20
N GLN A 25 -6.58 19.63 19.05
CA GLN A 25 -6.17 19.31 20.42
C GLN A 25 -4.93 18.40 20.44
N LEU A 26 -4.84 17.44 19.51
CA LEU A 26 -3.68 16.58 19.38
C LEU A 26 -2.43 17.41 19.04
N CYS A 27 -2.51 18.30 18.06
CA CYS A 27 -1.43 19.19 17.66
C CYS A 27 -1.00 20.15 18.79
N GLN A 28 -1.96 20.76 19.50
CA GLN A 28 -1.67 21.64 20.63
C GLN A 28 -0.95 20.93 21.78
N SER A 29 -1.30 19.66 22.01
CA SER A 29 -0.69 18.86 23.09
C SER A 29 0.62 18.15 22.69
N ASN A 30 0.99 18.13 21.40
CA ASN A 30 2.17 17.43 20.89
C ASN A 30 2.92 18.26 19.84
N PRO A 31 3.69 19.29 20.24
CA PRO A 31 4.45 20.15 19.30
C PRO A 31 5.40 19.39 18.38
N THR A 32 5.91 18.24 18.83
CA THR A 32 6.75 17.31 18.05
C THR A 32 6.09 16.75 16.79
N LEU A 33 4.77 16.87 16.62
CA LEU A 33 4.06 16.47 15.40
C LEU A 33 4.24 17.46 14.24
N GLN A 34 4.78 18.65 14.53
CA GLN A 34 5.07 19.72 13.57
C GLN A 34 3.85 20.13 12.74
N CYS A 35 2.67 20.19 13.38
CA CYS A 35 1.43 20.51 12.69
C CYS A 35 1.43 21.90 12.05
N GLU A 36 2.25 22.82 12.54
CA GLU A 36 2.46 24.15 11.96
C GLU A 36 2.99 24.11 10.53
N GLN A 37 3.66 23.02 10.13
CA GLN A 37 4.16 22.80 8.78
C GLN A 37 3.11 22.20 7.82
N LEU A 38 1.90 21.91 8.32
CA LEU A 38 0.87 21.17 7.59
C LEU A 38 -0.36 22.02 7.20
N ASN A 39 -0.26 23.35 7.15
CA ASN A 39 -1.35 24.24 6.71
C ASN A 39 -2.73 23.88 7.32
N MET A 40 -2.79 23.79 8.66
CA MET A 40 -3.92 23.21 9.42
C MET A 40 -5.31 23.77 9.10
N ASN A 41 -5.39 25.05 8.72
CA ASN A 41 -6.65 25.78 8.52
C ASN A 41 -7.16 25.76 7.07
N ASP A 42 -6.56 24.95 6.21
CA ASP A 42 -7.02 24.75 4.84
C ASP A 42 -7.96 23.55 4.75
N GLY A 43 -9.12 23.74 4.12
CA GLY A 43 -10.05 22.65 3.83
C GLY A 43 -9.50 21.69 2.78
N GLN A 44 -8.62 22.17 1.89
CA GLN A 44 -7.91 21.31 0.95
C GLN A 44 -6.96 20.37 1.70
N CYS A 45 -6.87 19.13 1.23
CA CYS A 45 -5.98 18.11 1.79
C CYS A 45 -6.24 17.73 3.25
N ARG A 46 -7.40 18.11 3.83
CA ARG A 46 -7.75 17.84 5.23
C ARG A 46 -7.62 16.37 5.61
N VAL A 47 -8.07 15.45 4.75
CA VAL A 47 -8.03 14.00 5.02
C VAL A 47 -6.58 13.52 5.08
N ALA A 48 -5.82 13.71 4.01
CA ALA A 48 -4.40 13.31 3.94
C ALA A 48 -3.56 13.93 5.08
N ARG A 49 -3.82 15.19 5.41
CA ARG A 49 -3.19 15.87 6.55
C ARG A 49 -3.53 15.20 7.88
N THR A 50 -4.81 14.93 8.10
CA THR A 50 -5.28 14.31 9.35
C THR A 50 -4.65 12.93 9.51
N ASP A 51 -4.67 12.10 8.47
CA ASP A 51 -4.08 10.77 8.49
C ASP A 51 -2.58 10.82 8.81
N LEU A 52 -1.84 11.77 8.23
CA LEU A 52 -0.43 11.98 8.52
C LEU A 52 -0.18 12.37 9.99
N ILE A 53 -0.95 13.32 10.53
CA ILE A 53 -0.79 13.79 11.92
C ILE A 53 -1.03 12.65 12.92
N TRP A 54 -2.11 11.90 12.73
CA TRP A 54 -2.43 10.78 13.60
C TRP A 54 -1.41 9.66 13.48
N HIS A 55 -0.93 9.38 12.27
CA HIS A 55 0.14 8.40 12.08
C HIS A 55 1.45 8.82 12.74
N ARG A 56 1.85 10.10 12.65
CA ARG A 56 3.03 10.63 13.36
C ARG A 56 2.92 10.44 14.87
N PHE A 57 1.72 10.60 15.44
CA PHE A 57 1.50 10.33 16.85
C PHE A 57 1.71 8.85 17.21
N GLU A 58 1.34 7.92 16.33
CA GLU A 58 1.64 6.50 16.50
C GLU A 58 3.13 6.18 16.31
N VAL A 59 3.81 6.82 15.34
CA VAL A 59 5.26 6.68 15.12
C VAL A 59 6.05 7.11 16.36
N GLN A 60 5.63 8.19 17.05
CA GLN A 60 6.28 8.63 18.29
C GLN A 60 6.23 7.56 19.39
N LYS A 61 5.16 6.78 19.44
CA LYS A 61 5.03 5.67 20.38
C LYS A 61 5.84 4.45 19.93
N GLN A 62 5.92 4.22 18.61
CA GLN A 62 6.53 3.04 18.00
C GLN A 62 7.28 3.40 16.70
N PRO A 63 8.57 3.80 16.79
CA PRO A 63 9.34 4.27 15.63
C PRO A 63 9.95 3.11 14.82
N THR A 64 9.13 2.14 14.42
CA THR A 64 9.56 0.99 13.60
C THR A 64 9.77 1.38 12.13
N GLU A 65 10.60 0.63 11.40
CA GLU A 65 10.80 0.86 9.96
C GLU A 65 9.49 0.76 9.18
N THR A 66 8.62 -0.20 9.52
CA THR A 66 7.28 -0.32 8.92
C THR A 66 6.45 0.94 9.12
N ASN A 67 6.49 1.54 10.33
CA ASN A 67 5.78 2.77 10.61
C ASN A 67 6.40 3.96 9.87
N LYS A 68 7.72 4.02 9.69
CA LYS A 68 8.38 5.04 8.87
C LYS A 68 8.01 4.92 7.38
N ILE A 69 7.99 3.71 6.82
CA ILE A 69 7.53 3.46 5.45
C ILE A 69 6.08 3.91 5.27
N LYS A 70 5.21 3.62 6.25
CA LYS A 70 3.82 4.09 6.24
C LYS A 70 3.74 5.62 6.35
N GLU A 71 4.60 6.25 7.15
CA GLU A 71 4.68 7.71 7.23
C GLU A 71 5.06 8.31 5.88
N PHE A 72 6.07 7.76 5.19
CA PHE A 72 6.45 8.21 3.85
C PHE A 72 5.28 8.15 2.86
N LYS A 73 4.48 7.09 2.90
CA LYS A 73 3.27 6.96 2.05
C LYS A 73 2.26 8.08 2.33
N LEU A 74 2.04 8.41 3.60
CA LEU A 74 1.12 9.47 4.01
C LEU A 74 1.65 10.87 3.66
N VAL A 75 2.95 11.11 3.86
CA VAL A 75 3.64 12.34 3.41
C VAL A 75 3.50 12.48 1.89
N THR A 76 3.73 11.41 1.13
CA THR A 76 3.58 11.42 -0.33
C THR A 76 2.13 11.71 -0.77
N ALA A 77 1.15 11.14 -0.08
CA ALA A 77 -0.26 11.42 -0.36
C ALA A 77 -0.63 12.88 -0.06
N TYR A 78 -0.14 13.43 1.05
CA TYR A 78 -0.34 14.83 1.40
C TYR A 78 0.36 15.78 0.40
N LYS A 79 1.61 15.48 0.03
CA LYS A 79 2.38 16.18 -1.00
C LYS A 79 1.62 16.25 -2.32
N LYS A 80 1.15 15.11 -2.84
CA LYS A 80 0.37 15.02 -4.08
C LYS A 80 -0.90 15.87 -4.02
N CYS A 81 -1.57 15.88 -2.88
CA CYS A 81 -2.74 16.74 -2.70
C CYS A 81 -2.36 18.23 -2.76
N LEU A 82 -1.26 18.64 -2.11
CA LEU A 82 -0.78 20.01 -2.14
C LEU A 82 -0.35 20.45 -3.54
N GLU A 83 0.30 19.59 -4.32
CA GLU A 83 0.66 19.85 -5.73
C GLU A 83 -0.57 20.19 -6.59
N LEU A 84 -1.70 19.52 -6.34
CA LEU A 84 -2.97 19.82 -7.00
C LEU A 84 -3.62 21.09 -6.42
N ALA A 85 -3.63 21.24 -5.11
CA ALA A 85 -4.24 22.40 -4.44
C ALA A 85 -3.49 23.71 -4.71
N ALA A 86 -2.19 23.65 -5.00
CA ALA A 86 -1.36 24.81 -5.36
C ALA A 86 -1.69 25.37 -6.75
N GLN A 87 -2.32 24.58 -7.63
CA GLN A 87 -2.77 25.01 -8.97
C GLN A 87 -4.08 25.82 -8.92
N ILE A 88 -4.76 25.88 -7.77
CA ILE A 88 -5.99 26.64 -7.62
C ILE A 88 -5.64 28.12 -7.45
N GLU A 89 -5.93 28.93 -8.46
CA GLU A 89 -5.79 30.38 -8.38
C GLU A 89 -6.80 30.97 -7.40
N THR A 90 -6.30 31.79 -6.47
CA THR A 90 -7.16 32.54 -5.55
C THR A 90 -7.10 34.02 -5.91
N ILE A 91 -8.26 34.67 -6.08
CA ILE A 91 -8.34 36.08 -6.48
C ILE A 91 -7.69 37.00 -5.44
N ASP A 92 -7.91 36.74 -4.14
CA ASP A 92 -7.45 37.62 -3.04
C ASP A 92 -6.74 36.88 -1.88
N GLN A 93 -6.27 35.64 -2.06
CA GLN A 93 -5.71 34.82 -0.97
C GLN A 93 -4.23 34.43 -1.17
N SER A 94 -3.38 35.40 -1.55
CA SER A 94 -1.93 35.18 -1.73
C SER A 94 -1.25 34.50 -0.54
N LYS A 95 -1.60 34.86 0.70
CA LYS A 95 -1.08 34.23 1.92
C LYS A 95 -1.46 32.74 2.04
N LEU A 96 -2.61 32.33 1.53
CA LEU A 96 -2.99 30.91 1.52
C LEU A 96 -2.13 30.14 0.52
N GLN A 97 -1.89 30.71 -0.66
CA GLN A 97 -1.05 30.10 -1.68
C GLN A 97 0.40 29.96 -1.21
N GLU A 98 0.92 30.97 -0.51
CA GLU A 98 2.23 30.91 0.17
C GLU A 98 2.29 29.73 1.16
N ARG A 99 1.30 29.60 2.07
CA ARG A 99 1.27 28.50 3.04
C ARG A 99 1.18 27.11 2.39
N ARG A 100 0.42 26.97 1.30
CA ARG A 100 0.36 25.72 0.52
C ARG A 100 1.72 25.36 -0.04
N PHE A 101 2.42 26.33 -0.63
CA PHE A 101 3.76 26.14 -1.16
C PHE A 101 4.78 25.79 -0.06
N THR A 102 4.77 26.50 1.07
CA THR A 102 5.62 26.18 2.22
C THR A 102 5.39 24.76 2.74
N SER A 103 4.13 24.36 2.89
CA SER A 103 3.79 23.01 3.35
C SER A 103 4.18 21.92 2.34
N LEU A 104 4.16 22.26 1.05
CA LEU A 104 4.62 21.37 -0.01
C LEU A 104 6.13 21.14 0.12
N MET A 105 6.91 22.21 0.32
CA MET A 105 8.34 22.11 0.55
C MET A 105 8.68 21.27 1.78
N HIS A 106 7.99 21.50 2.91
CA HIS A 106 8.18 20.66 4.10
C HIS A 106 7.82 19.20 3.87
N SER A 107 6.81 18.91 3.04
CA SER A 107 6.47 17.51 2.69
C SER A 107 7.56 16.84 1.85
N ILE A 108 8.30 17.60 1.05
CA ILE A 108 9.46 17.09 0.30
C ILE A 108 10.60 16.79 1.27
N GLU A 109 10.96 17.74 2.13
CA GLU A 109 12.01 17.59 3.16
C GLU A 109 11.75 16.39 4.07
N GLU A 110 10.49 16.20 4.49
CA GLU A 110 10.10 15.07 5.33
C GLU A 110 10.20 13.71 4.61
N SER A 111 9.90 13.69 3.31
CA SER A 111 10.12 12.48 2.49
C SER A 111 11.60 12.12 2.45
N GLU A 112 12.47 13.12 2.28
CA GLU A 112 13.93 12.94 2.25
C GLU A 112 14.48 12.49 3.60
N ARG A 113 14.02 13.09 4.71
CA ARG A 113 14.38 12.68 6.08
C ARG A 113 14.07 11.20 6.31
N ILE A 114 12.87 10.74 5.97
CA ILE A 114 12.47 9.35 6.19
C ILE A 114 13.34 8.39 5.37
N VAL A 115 13.68 8.75 4.13
CA VAL A 115 14.60 7.95 3.30
C VAL A 115 15.97 7.84 3.94
N GLU A 116 16.54 8.95 4.42
CA GLU A 116 17.84 8.97 5.08
C GLU A 116 17.84 8.11 6.35
N GLU A 117 16.79 8.19 7.15
CA GLU A 117 16.64 7.36 8.37
C GLU A 117 16.56 5.86 8.08
N LEU A 118 16.13 5.47 6.89
CA LEU A 118 15.99 4.08 6.46
C LEU A 118 17.19 3.58 5.64
N ALA A 119 18.12 4.46 5.25
CA ALA A 119 19.15 4.18 4.25
C ALA A 119 20.10 3.02 4.61
N GLN A 120 20.27 2.73 5.90
CA GLN A 120 21.16 1.66 6.40
C GLN A 120 20.43 0.36 6.76
N SER A 121 19.11 0.28 6.51
CA SER A 121 18.34 -0.93 6.80
C SER A 121 18.68 -2.08 5.86
N ASP A 122 18.59 -3.30 6.39
CA ASP A 122 18.73 -4.57 5.67
C ASP A 122 17.43 -5.39 5.64
N THR A 123 16.32 -4.85 6.14
CA THR A 123 15.04 -5.57 6.15
C THR A 123 14.47 -5.66 4.73
N PRO A 124 13.86 -6.79 4.34
CA PRO A 124 13.29 -6.96 3.01
C PRO A 124 12.35 -5.84 2.59
N GLU A 125 11.45 -5.43 3.50
CA GLU A 125 10.43 -4.43 3.27
C GLU A 125 11.06 -3.05 3.01
N THR A 126 12.05 -2.67 3.82
CA THR A 126 12.74 -1.39 3.67
C THR A 126 13.63 -1.37 2.44
N LEU A 127 14.33 -2.46 2.14
CA LEU A 127 15.13 -2.59 0.92
C LEU A 127 14.25 -2.46 -0.33
N TYR A 128 13.08 -3.10 -0.35
CA TYR A 128 12.13 -2.95 -1.43
C TYR A 128 11.54 -1.55 -1.50
N PHE A 129 11.22 -0.93 -0.36
CA PHE A 129 10.75 0.44 -0.28
C PHE A 129 11.77 1.42 -0.89
N LEU A 130 13.02 1.40 -0.42
CA LEU A 130 14.09 2.28 -0.92
C LEU A 130 14.26 2.10 -2.42
N TRP A 131 14.38 0.86 -2.89
CA TRP A 131 14.50 0.59 -4.32
C TRP A 131 13.29 1.10 -5.12
N SER A 132 12.06 0.76 -4.71
CA SER A 132 10.84 1.08 -5.48
C SER A 132 10.47 2.56 -5.46
N GLN A 133 10.76 3.28 -4.37
CA GLN A 133 10.37 4.69 -4.21
C GLN A 133 11.46 5.67 -4.62
N THR A 134 12.73 5.34 -4.41
CA THR A 134 13.86 6.26 -4.67
C THR A 134 14.75 5.81 -5.83
N GLY A 135 14.58 4.58 -6.30
CA GLY A 135 15.44 4.00 -7.33
C GLY A 135 16.78 3.49 -6.78
N ASP A 136 16.93 3.33 -5.46
CA ASP A 136 18.17 2.90 -4.84
C ASP A 136 18.66 1.54 -5.38
N ILE A 137 19.77 1.58 -6.10
CA ILE A 137 20.38 0.41 -6.75
C ILE A 137 21.08 -0.50 -5.73
N SER A 138 21.61 0.06 -4.64
CA SER A 138 22.24 -0.70 -3.57
C SER A 138 21.18 -1.47 -2.78
N ALA A 139 20.08 -0.82 -2.41
CA ALA A 139 18.94 -1.47 -1.77
C ALA A 139 18.36 -2.59 -2.65
N ARG A 140 18.22 -2.34 -3.97
CA ARG A 140 17.83 -3.36 -4.94
C ARG A 140 18.78 -4.57 -4.92
N ARG A 141 20.09 -4.33 -4.93
CA ARG A 141 21.09 -5.40 -4.92
C ARG A 141 20.97 -6.24 -3.65
N SER A 142 20.87 -5.59 -2.49
CA SER A 142 20.70 -6.26 -1.21
C SER A 142 19.40 -7.06 -1.15
N PHE A 143 18.28 -6.50 -1.63
CA PHE A 143 16.99 -7.19 -1.71
C PHE A 143 17.09 -8.48 -2.55
N LEU A 144 17.71 -8.41 -3.73
CA LEU A 144 17.87 -9.57 -4.60
C LEU A 144 18.80 -10.65 -4.03
N GLN A 145 19.76 -10.29 -3.17
CA GLN A 145 20.58 -11.28 -2.44
C GLN A 145 19.78 -12.07 -1.39
N LEU A 146 18.56 -11.63 -1.07
CA LEU A 146 17.64 -12.36 -0.19
C LEU A 146 16.77 -13.37 -0.96
N GLU A 147 16.87 -13.44 -2.30
CA GLU A 147 16.12 -14.41 -3.09
C GLU A 147 16.40 -15.85 -2.64
N GLY A 148 15.33 -16.62 -2.42
CA GLY A 148 15.39 -17.99 -1.92
C GLY A 148 15.49 -18.13 -0.42
N LYS A 149 15.63 -17.03 0.33
CA LYS A 149 15.58 -17.03 1.80
C LYS A 149 14.14 -16.93 2.30
N GLU A 150 13.91 -17.46 3.50
CA GLU A 150 12.61 -17.40 4.20
C GLU A 150 12.11 -15.96 4.39
N ALA A 151 13.03 -15.00 4.55
CA ALA A 151 12.70 -13.58 4.66
C ALA A 151 11.89 -13.01 3.48
N LEU A 152 11.93 -13.65 2.30
CA LEU A 152 11.11 -13.26 1.14
C LEU A 152 9.88 -14.14 0.93
N ASN A 153 9.58 -15.05 1.86
CA ASN A 153 8.44 -15.98 1.79
C ASN A 153 7.14 -15.37 2.36
N THR A 154 6.84 -14.14 1.96
CA THR A 154 5.58 -13.45 2.25
C THR A 154 4.92 -13.01 0.96
N ALA A 155 3.61 -12.76 0.98
CA ALA A 155 2.86 -12.33 -0.21
C ALA A 155 3.47 -11.05 -0.81
N GLU A 156 3.76 -10.08 0.04
CA GLU A 156 4.33 -8.78 -0.32
C GLU A 156 5.72 -8.93 -0.93
N MET A 157 6.58 -9.77 -0.33
CA MET A 157 7.96 -9.93 -0.81
C MET A 157 8.04 -10.77 -2.10
N GLN A 158 7.16 -11.75 -2.29
CA GLN A 158 7.03 -12.46 -3.55
C GLN A 158 6.55 -11.51 -4.67
N TYR A 159 5.58 -10.64 -4.39
CA TYR A 159 5.16 -9.60 -5.33
C TYR A 159 6.30 -8.61 -5.63
N ALA A 160 7.03 -8.15 -4.60
CA ALA A 160 8.17 -7.27 -4.75
C ALA A 160 9.24 -7.86 -5.68
N LEU A 161 9.62 -9.13 -5.48
CA LEU A 161 10.50 -9.86 -6.40
C LEU A 161 9.93 -9.93 -7.82
N ALA A 162 8.62 -10.18 -7.96
CA ALA A 162 7.97 -10.25 -9.27
C ALA A 162 8.16 -8.94 -10.05
N THR A 163 8.04 -7.78 -9.39
CA THR A 163 8.24 -6.47 -10.05
C THR A 163 9.63 -6.31 -10.67
N PHE A 164 10.66 -6.97 -10.15
CA PHE A 164 11.99 -6.98 -10.76
C PHE A 164 12.02 -7.78 -12.07
N TYR A 165 11.34 -8.92 -12.09
CA TYR A 165 11.38 -9.88 -13.18
C TYR A 165 10.39 -9.61 -14.30
N THR A 166 9.38 -8.74 -14.09
CA THR A 166 8.30 -8.48 -15.05
C THR A 166 8.77 -8.22 -16.47
N THR A 167 9.92 -7.56 -16.66
CA THR A 167 10.48 -7.25 -18.00
C THR A 167 11.69 -8.11 -18.39
N ARG A 168 12.07 -9.08 -17.55
CA ARG A 168 13.31 -9.88 -17.68
C ARG A 168 13.03 -11.36 -17.85
N ASP A 169 12.06 -11.88 -17.10
CA ASP A 169 11.69 -13.29 -17.07
C ASP A 169 10.21 -13.43 -16.75
N HIS A 170 9.39 -13.55 -17.79
CA HIS A 170 7.94 -13.66 -17.67
C HIS A 170 7.51 -14.94 -16.93
N ALA A 171 8.19 -16.07 -17.16
CA ALA A 171 7.84 -17.34 -16.53
C ALA A 171 8.11 -17.28 -15.02
N LYS A 172 9.26 -16.74 -14.62
CA LYS A 172 9.58 -16.50 -13.22
C LYS A 172 8.63 -15.51 -12.58
N THR A 173 8.26 -14.44 -13.29
CA THR A 173 7.30 -13.46 -12.80
C THR A 173 5.95 -14.12 -12.51
N LEU A 174 5.40 -14.91 -13.44
CA LEU A 174 4.15 -15.63 -13.21
C LEU A 174 4.24 -16.57 -12.00
N LYS A 175 5.37 -17.25 -11.80
CA LYS A 175 5.58 -18.10 -10.62
C LYS A 175 5.55 -17.29 -9.32
N LEU A 176 6.27 -16.17 -9.26
CA LEU A 176 6.32 -15.28 -8.10
C LEU A 176 4.94 -14.67 -7.79
N LEU A 177 4.21 -14.22 -8.82
CA LEU A 177 2.86 -13.69 -8.65
C LEU A 177 1.88 -14.75 -8.15
N ASN A 178 1.98 -16.00 -8.62
CA ASN A 178 1.18 -17.11 -8.13
C ASN A 178 1.49 -17.44 -6.66
N ASN A 179 2.77 -17.44 -6.30
CA ASN A 179 3.19 -17.63 -4.91
C ASN A 179 2.67 -16.50 -4.02
N ALA A 180 2.72 -15.25 -4.50
CA ALA A 180 2.20 -14.10 -3.75
C ALA A 180 0.71 -14.26 -3.44
N LEU A 181 -0.11 -14.67 -4.42
CA LEU A 181 -1.53 -14.95 -4.17
C LEU A 181 -1.75 -16.13 -3.22
N THR A 182 -0.96 -17.20 -3.36
CA THR A 182 -1.06 -18.38 -2.47
C THR A 182 -0.72 -18.05 -1.01
N LEU A 183 0.17 -17.07 -0.79
CA LEU A 183 0.56 -16.60 0.54
C LEU A 183 -0.39 -15.51 1.08
N SER A 184 -1.32 -15.01 0.26
CA SER A 184 -2.28 -13.97 0.64
C SER A 184 -3.52 -14.61 1.28
N ASN A 185 -3.39 -15.19 2.47
CA ASN A 185 -4.54 -15.71 3.23
C ASN A 185 -4.97 -14.68 4.29
N ASP A 186 -6.27 -14.43 4.41
CA ASP A 186 -6.92 -13.47 5.32
C ASP A 186 -6.54 -11.98 5.16
N SER A 187 -5.66 -11.64 4.21
CA SER A 187 -5.20 -10.27 3.96
C SER A 187 -5.85 -9.63 2.72
N ILE A 188 -5.82 -8.30 2.66
CA ILE A 188 -6.22 -7.56 1.44
C ILE A 188 -5.27 -7.95 0.31
N VAL A 189 -5.77 -8.76 -0.62
CA VAL A 189 -5.01 -9.23 -1.77
C VAL A 189 -4.53 -8.04 -2.62
N ASN A 190 -3.26 -8.08 -3.03
CA ASN A 190 -2.72 -7.06 -3.92
C ASN A 190 -3.30 -7.22 -5.33
N THR A 191 -4.31 -6.42 -5.66
CA THR A 191 -5.05 -6.49 -6.93
C THR A 191 -4.22 -6.13 -8.16
N GLU A 192 -3.05 -5.49 -8.01
CA GLU A 192 -2.13 -5.24 -9.14
C GLU A 192 -1.53 -6.53 -9.70
N ILE A 193 -1.55 -7.61 -8.92
CA ILE A 193 -1.16 -8.95 -9.40
C ILE A 193 -2.00 -9.34 -10.62
N PHE A 194 -3.31 -9.09 -10.62
CA PHE A 194 -4.22 -9.54 -11.67
C PHE A 194 -3.93 -8.87 -13.01
N LYS A 195 -3.71 -7.55 -13.01
CA LYS A 195 -3.25 -6.79 -14.18
C LYS A 195 -1.93 -7.33 -14.71
N SER A 196 -0.97 -7.57 -13.82
CA SER A 196 0.35 -8.08 -14.19
C SER A 196 0.24 -9.46 -14.83
N MET A 197 -0.54 -10.38 -14.24
CA MET A 197 -0.79 -11.70 -14.80
C MET A 197 -1.49 -11.65 -16.15
N ALA A 198 -2.50 -10.78 -16.33
CA ALA A 198 -3.18 -10.59 -17.61
C ALA A 198 -2.20 -10.11 -18.69
N SER A 199 -1.43 -9.07 -18.40
CA SER A 199 -0.44 -8.49 -19.32
C SER A 199 0.66 -9.48 -19.70
N ILE A 200 1.23 -10.19 -18.73
CA ILE A 200 2.30 -11.16 -18.98
C ILE A 200 1.78 -12.34 -19.81
N ASN A 201 0.61 -12.91 -19.47
CA ASN A 201 0.04 -13.99 -20.27
C ASN A 201 -0.28 -13.53 -21.70
N HIS A 202 -0.76 -12.30 -21.88
CA HIS A 202 -0.99 -11.73 -23.21
C HIS A 202 0.32 -11.66 -24.02
N SER A 203 1.39 -11.13 -23.40
CA SER A 203 2.70 -11.02 -24.02
C SER A 203 3.32 -12.38 -24.42
N LEU A 204 2.98 -13.45 -23.68
CA LEU A 204 3.41 -14.82 -23.95
C LEU A 204 2.53 -15.53 -25.00
N GLY A 205 1.47 -14.90 -25.50
CA GLY A 205 0.53 -15.55 -26.42
C GLY A 205 -0.53 -16.42 -25.73
N HIS A 206 -0.56 -16.47 -24.39
CA HIS A 206 -1.53 -17.24 -23.61
C HIS A 206 -2.87 -16.48 -23.49
N MET A 207 -3.56 -16.31 -24.62
CA MET A 207 -4.72 -15.42 -24.75
C MET A 207 -5.86 -15.78 -23.80
N GLU A 208 -6.16 -17.06 -23.60
CA GLU A 208 -7.19 -17.49 -22.65
C GLU A 208 -6.86 -17.09 -21.22
N LYS A 209 -5.62 -17.35 -20.78
CA LYS A 209 -5.17 -16.99 -19.42
C LYS A 209 -5.16 -15.48 -19.24
N ALA A 210 -4.75 -14.74 -20.26
CA ALA A 210 -4.77 -13.29 -20.24
C ALA A 210 -6.18 -12.73 -20.04
N TYR A 211 -7.17 -13.27 -20.77
CA TYR A 211 -8.57 -12.87 -20.63
C TYR A 211 -9.13 -13.25 -19.26
N VAL A 212 -8.87 -14.47 -18.77
CA VAL A 212 -9.31 -14.93 -17.44
C VAL A 212 -8.79 -13.98 -16.35
N TRP A 213 -7.50 -13.65 -16.36
CA TRP A 213 -6.94 -12.72 -15.37
C TRP A 213 -7.47 -11.29 -15.51
N ALA A 214 -7.86 -10.86 -16.72
CA ALA A 214 -8.57 -9.59 -16.89
C ALA A 214 -9.95 -9.62 -16.24
N MET A 215 -10.68 -10.74 -16.31
CA MET A 215 -11.98 -10.90 -15.65
C MET A 215 -11.84 -10.99 -14.13
N VAL A 216 -10.83 -11.71 -13.62
CA VAL A 216 -10.50 -11.67 -12.18
C VAL A 216 -10.24 -10.23 -11.74
N ALA A 217 -9.43 -9.47 -12.48
CA ALA A 217 -9.18 -8.06 -12.17
C ALA A 217 -10.48 -7.23 -12.09
N LYS A 218 -11.40 -7.43 -13.04
CA LYS A 218 -12.71 -6.75 -13.09
C LYS A 218 -13.52 -6.99 -11.80
N GLU A 219 -13.60 -8.23 -11.32
CA GLU A 219 -14.36 -8.58 -10.11
C GLU A 219 -13.77 -7.91 -8.85
N PHE A 220 -12.45 -7.76 -8.80
CA PHE A 220 -11.77 -6.99 -7.73
C PHE A 220 -11.78 -5.47 -7.97
N ASN A 221 -12.71 -4.95 -8.78
CA ASN A 221 -12.89 -3.52 -9.10
C ASN A 221 -11.66 -2.85 -9.71
N VAL A 222 -10.78 -3.63 -10.35
CA VAL A 222 -9.64 -3.08 -11.06
C VAL A 222 -10.11 -2.57 -12.43
N PRO A 223 -9.83 -1.31 -12.80
CA PRO A 223 -10.20 -0.79 -14.11
C PRO A 223 -9.54 -1.59 -15.23
N ILE A 224 -10.37 -2.10 -16.15
CA ILE A 224 -9.96 -2.84 -17.34
C ILE A 224 -10.69 -2.29 -18.58
N ALA A 225 -10.27 -2.75 -19.77
CA ALA A 225 -10.98 -2.45 -21.02
C ALA A 225 -12.43 -2.95 -20.98
N SER A 226 -13.31 -2.27 -21.71
CA SER A 226 -14.72 -2.64 -21.84
C SER A 226 -14.90 -4.01 -22.52
N GLU A 227 -16.06 -4.62 -22.34
CA GLU A 227 -16.37 -5.92 -22.96
C GLU A 227 -16.27 -5.89 -24.49
N ALA A 228 -16.64 -4.77 -25.12
CA ALA A 228 -16.51 -4.59 -26.55
C ALA A 228 -15.05 -4.55 -27.00
N GLU A 229 -14.19 -3.83 -26.29
CA GLU A 229 -12.75 -3.76 -26.56
C GLU A 229 -12.08 -5.12 -26.35
N LEU A 230 -12.44 -5.84 -25.29
CA LEU A 230 -11.94 -7.19 -25.03
C LEU A 230 -12.40 -8.19 -26.10
N ALA A 231 -13.63 -8.06 -26.60
CA ALA A 231 -14.13 -8.90 -27.69
C ALA A 231 -13.30 -8.70 -28.98
N VAL A 232 -12.95 -7.44 -29.29
CA VAL A 232 -12.10 -7.10 -30.45
C VAL A 232 -10.67 -7.59 -30.27
N LEU A 233 -10.13 -7.49 -29.05
CA LEU A 233 -8.76 -7.89 -28.71
C LEU A 233 -8.57 -9.41 -28.79
N TYR A 234 -9.46 -10.17 -28.14
CA TYR A 234 -9.28 -11.61 -27.96
C TYR A 234 -9.97 -12.48 -29.03
N ARG A 235 -11.07 -11.99 -29.64
CA ARG A 235 -11.75 -12.63 -30.77
C ARG A 235 -12.15 -14.10 -30.56
N PHE A 236 -12.48 -14.49 -29.35
CA PHE A 236 -12.95 -15.85 -29.07
C PHE A 236 -14.39 -16.06 -29.57
N ALA A 237 -14.77 -17.32 -29.80
CA ALA A 237 -16.17 -17.66 -30.04
C ALA A 237 -17.01 -17.44 -28.76
N LYS A 238 -18.29 -17.06 -28.90
CA LYS A 238 -19.20 -16.82 -27.77
C LYS A 238 -19.21 -17.94 -26.70
N PRO A 239 -19.23 -19.24 -27.06
CA PRO A 239 -19.17 -20.32 -26.07
C PRO A 239 -17.87 -20.32 -25.26
N LYS A 240 -16.75 -19.92 -25.86
CA LYS A 240 -15.45 -19.85 -25.20
C LYS A 240 -15.42 -18.72 -24.17
N TYR A 241 -15.96 -17.52 -24.49
CA TYR A 241 -16.12 -16.45 -23.49
C TYR A 241 -16.92 -16.91 -22.26
N LYS A 242 -18.04 -17.60 -22.47
CA LYS A 242 -18.84 -18.14 -21.37
C LYS A 242 -18.06 -19.13 -20.50
N GLN A 243 -17.20 -19.95 -21.11
CA GLN A 243 -16.34 -20.87 -20.36
C GLN A 243 -15.27 -20.11 -19.57
N LEU A 244 -14.56 -19.18 -20.20
CA LEU A 244 -13.48 -18.42 -19.56
C LEU A 244 -13.99 -17.54 -18.41
N ASN A 245 -15.19 -16.97 -18.51
CA ASN A 245 -15.80 -16.23 -17.39
C ASN A 245 -16.04 -17.14 -16.18
N LYS A 246 -16.60 -18.34 -16.39
CA LYS A 246 -16.77 -19.31 -15.30
C LYS A 246 -15.44 -19.73 -14.67
N ASP A 247 -14.39 -19.81 -15.47
CA ASP A 247 -13.07 -20.15 -14.97
C ASP A 247 -12.45 -18.99 -14.19
N ALA A 248 -12.75 -17.74 -14.55
CA ALA A 248 -12.40 -16.57 -13.75
C ALA A 248 -13.18 -16.54 -12.43
N ASP A 249 -14.49 -16.81 -12.44
CA ASP A 249 -15.33 -16.85 -11.23
C ASP A 249 -14.77 -17.83 -10.19
N LYS A 250 -14.36 -19.03 -10.61
CA LYS A 250 -13.72 -20.02 -9.72
C LYS A 250 -12.41 -19.52 -9.10
N ILE A 251 -11.63 -18.74 -9.85
CA ILE A 251 -10.38 -18.17 -9.34
C ILE A 251 -10.70 -17.07 -8.32
N VAL A 252 -11.70 -16.23 -8.60
CA VAL A 252 -12.19 -15.19 -7.67
C VAL A 252 -12.65 -15.84 -6.36
N GLU A 253 -13.53 -16.84 -6.43
CA GLU A 253 -14.00 -17.60 -5.26
C GLU A 253 -12.83 -18.16 -4.45
N ALA A 254 -11.86 -18.82 -5.09
CA ALA A 254 -10.70 -19.37 -4.39
C ALA A 254 -9.81 -18.31 -3.72
N ILE A 255 -9.71 -17.11 -4.30
CA ILE A 255 -8.97 -15.99 -3.73
C ILE A 255 -9.74 -15.39 -2.54
N GLU A 256 -11.04 -15.15 -2.69
CA GLU A 256 -11.90 -14.61 -1.63
C GLU A 256 -12.00 -15.54 -0.42
N ASP A 257 -12.04 -16.85 -0.67
CA ASP A 257 -12.06 -17.89 0.37
C ASP A 257 -10.68 -18.14 1.01
N GLY A 258 -9.61 -17.49 0.53
CA GLY A 258 -8.26 -17.68 1.06
C GLY A 258 -7.68 -19.08 0.83
N VAL A 259 -8.14 -19.78 -0.21
CA VAL A 259 -7.73 -21.15 -0.57
C VAL A 259 -7.07 -21.24 -1.94
N TYR A 260 -6.66 -20.08 -2.48
CA TYR A 260 -6.08 -20.00 -3.81
C TYR A 260 -4.83 -20.89 -3.95
N SER A 261 -4.78 -21.62 -5.05
CA SER A 261 -3.60 -22.35 -5.52
C SER A 261 -3.51 -22.20 -7.03
N SER A 262 -2.29 -22.17 -7.58
CA SER A 262 -2.06 -22.13 -9.02
C SER A 262 -2.69 -23.30 -9.78
N SER A 263 -3.03 -24.39 -9.08
CA SER A 263 -3.77 -25.53 -9.63
C SER A 263 -5.22 -25.22 -10.03
N VAL A 264 -5.81 -24.14 -9.50
CA VAL A 264 -7.16 -23.68 -9.87
C VAL A 264 -7.19 -23.08 -11.28
N ILE A 265 -6.04 -22.59 -11.78
CA ILE A 265 -5.93 -22.03 -13.13
C ILE A 265 -6.06 -23.16 -14.17
N PRO A 266 -7.05 -23.12 -15.06
CA PRO A 266 -7.20 -24.16 -16.07
C PRO A 266 -6.05 -24.19 -17.09
N ASN A 267 -5.80 -25.39 -17.62
CA ASN A 267 -4.97 -25.59 -18.80
C ASN A 267 -5.86 -25.54 -20.05
N TYR A 268 -5.43 -24.78 -21.05
CA TYR A 268 -6.11 -24.60 -22.34
C TYR A 268 -5.24 -25.14 -23.47
#